data_AF-A0A5E7HET2-F1
#
_entry.id   AF-A0A5E7HET2-F1
#
_cell.length_a   1.000
_cell.length_b   1.000
_cell.length_c   1.000
_cell.angle_alpha   90.00
_cell.angle_beta   90.00
_cell.angle_gamma   90.00
#
_symmetry.space_group_name_H-M   'P 1'
#
loop_
_entity.id
_entity.type
_entity.pdbx_description
1 polymer ?
#
loop_
_entity_poly.entity_id
_entity_poly.type
_entity_poly.pdbx_seq_one_letter_code
_entity_poly.pdbx_strand_id
1 'polypeptide(L)'
;MQRLKNYPVRHGVTIGLPLVLLLTLSPLASGVELMMTTTPVKGVAPIATNVLINNQSSPGSDPIVGNVMQVGYTFSDADGDGESGTTFQWHRAGSAIGGATASSYTTQNADGGTSLTVGVTPRTDASTTDPSVGVVVFSPAVTVAPLRGVALYIHPDTQRRTWGVANSYCQSLGARLPSEIELKTLYVDATSATGVGQSNSEMCSSHGWPLDGQCGGSENNYWSDTQSYGTGGYRSIALDTGNTGLNSAESVNGGVLYHVACIR
;
A
#
# COMPACT_ATOMS: atom_id res chain seq x y z
N MET A 1 42.91 1.70 82.34
CA MET A 1 41.57 2.02 82.84
C MET A 1 41.47 3.53 83.04
N GLN A 2 40.52 4.15 82.33
CA GLN A 2 39.85 5.44 82.55
C GLN A 2 40.68 6.66 83.02
N ARG A 3 40.64 7.78 82.29
CA ARG A 3 39.56 8.79 82.35
C ARG A 3 39.87 9.97 81.42
N LEU A 4 38.86 10.35 80.63
CA LEU A 4 38.72 11.65 79.97
C LEU A 4 38.79 12.80 80.98
N LYS A 5 39.34 13.95 80.57
CA LYS A 5 38.90 15.26 81.09
C LYS A 5 39.21 16.39 80.10
N ASN A 6 38.18 17.20 79.87
CA ASN A 6 38.09 18.33 78.96
C ASN A 6 38.99 19.52 79.31
N TYR A 7 39.23 20.33 78.26
CA TYR A 7 39.92 21.62 78.17
C TYR A 7 39.57 22.68 79.23
N PRO A 8 40.49 23.65 79.41
CA PRO A 8 40.08 25.04 79.49
C PRO A 8 40.82 25.98 78.50
N VAL A 9 40.10 27.03 78.13
CA VAL A 9 40.44 28.14 77.24
C VAL A 9 41.59 28.99 77.80
N ARG A 10 42.55 29.39 76.94
CA ARG A 10 43.54 30.43 77.24
C ARG A 10 43.42 31.57 76.22
N HIS A 11 43.15 32.78 76.73
CA HIS A 11 43.32 34.03 75.99
C HIS A 11 44.82 34.38 75.99
N GLY A 12 45.45 34.39 74.81
CA GLY A 12 46.84 34.78 74.60
C GLY A 12 46.92 36.08 73.82
N VAL A 13 47.48 37.09 74.46
CA VAL A 13 47.76 38.43 73.94
C VAL A 13 48.76 38.36 72.77
N THR A 14 48.42 39.05 71.69
CA THR A 14 49.22 39.33 70.50
C THR A 14 50.29 40.41 70.75
N ILE A 15 51.44 40.27 70.09
CA ILE A 15 52.43 41.27 69.58
C ILE A 15 53.65 40.40 69.17
N GLY A 16 54.21 40.33 67.97
CA GLY A 16 54.09 41.06 66.71
C GLY A 16 55.45 40.93 66.01
N LEU A 17 55.55 40.17 64.91
CA LEU A 17 56.72 40.14 64.01
C LEU A 17 56.21 40.21 62.55
N PRO A 18 56.77 41.06 61.68
CA PRO A 18 56.15 41.39 60.41
C PRO A 18 56.34 40.29 59.36
N LEU A 19 55.24 39.96 58.69
CA LEU A 19 55.15 39.07 57.54
C LEU A 19 55.64 39.82 56.29
N VAL A 20 56.76 39.39 55.72
CA VAL A 20 57.22 39.86 54.39
C VAL A 20 56.39 39.13 53.33
N LEU A 21 55.47 39.84 52.69
CA LEU A 21 54.64 39.36 51.59
C LEU A 21 55.44 39.40 50.28
N LEU A 22 55.97 38.27 49.83
CA LEU A 22 56.45 38.11 48.45
C LEU A 22 55.24 38.00 47.51
N LEU A 23 54.95 39.07 46.77
CA LEU A 23 54.04 39.04 45.62
C LEU A 23 54.75 38.36 44.44
N THR A 24 54.47 37.09 44.21
CA THR A 24 54.84 36.42 42.96
C THR A 24 53.88 36.88 41.86
N LEU A 25 54.36 37.72 40.96
CA LEU A 25 53.64 38.11 39.75
C LEU A 25 53.63 36.90 38.80
N SER A 26 52.54 36.14 38.76
CA SER A 26 52.33 35.11 37.73
C SER A 26 52.01 35.80 36.41
N PRO A 27 52.76 35.59 35.32
CA PRO A 27 52.31 36.05 34.01
C PRO A 27 51.07 35.25 33.62
N LEU A 28 49.97 35.94 33.34
CA LEU A 28 48.84 35.39 32.60
C LEU A 28 49.37 35.01 31.21
N ALA A 29 49.73 33.75 31.02
CA ALA A 29 49.89 33.19 29.68
C ALA A 29 48.48 33.15 29.06
N SER A 30 48.16 34.13 28.22
CA SER A 30 47.02 34.04 27.31
C SER A 30 47.30 32.93 26.31
N GLY A 31 46.92 31.70 26.65
CA GLY A 31 46.88 30.59 25.71
C GLY A 31 45.82 30.89 24.66
N VAL A 32 46.25 31.30 23.46
CA VAL A 32 45.41 31.19 22.27
C VAL A 32 45.40 29.71 21.93
N GLU A 33 44.37 28.98 22.38
CA GLU A 33 44.14 27.63 21.90
C GLU A 33 43.76 27.70 20.43
N LEU A 34 44.71 27.34 19.55
CA LEU A 34 44.41 27.07 18.15
C LEU A 34 43.48 25.86 18.12
N MET A 35 42.19 26.08 17.92
CA MET A 35 41.29 25.01 17.51
C MET A 35 41.67 24.63 16.08
N MET A 36 42.57 23.65 15.94
CA MET A 36 42.81 23.00 14.66
C MET A 36 41.57 22.20 14.30
N THR A 37 40.69 22.78 13.48
CA THR A 37 39.59 22.03 12.87
C THR A 37 40.20 21.08 11.86
N THR A 38 40.32 19.80 12.23
CA THR A 38 40.57 18.75 11.24
C THR A 38 39.34 18.66 10.34
N THR A 39 39.54 18.37 9.05
CA THR A 39 38.41 18.08 8.17
C THR A 39 37.71 16.82 8.71
N PRO A 40 36.37 16.81 8.84
CA PRO A 40 35.64 15.62 9.25
C PRO A 40 36.02 14.43 8.36
N VAL A 41 36.30 13.29 8.97
CA VAL A 41 36.43 12.03 8.23
C VAL A 41 35.03 11.64 7.75
N LYS A 42 34.85 11.44 6.45
CA LYS A 42 33.58 10.92 5.93
C LYS A 42 33.40 9.46 6.35
N GLY A 43 32.20 9.13 6.81
CA GLY A 43 31.80 7.77 7.16
C GLY A 43 31.45 6.92 5.94
N VAL A 44 30.75 5.81 6.19
CA VAL A 44 30.18 4.89 5.22
C VAL A 44 28.71 5.26 5.00
N ALA A 45 28.22 5.13 3.77
CA ALA A 45 26.81 5.39 3.49
C ALA A 45 25.91 4.26 4.01
N PRO A 46 24.68 4.56 4.45
CA PRO A 46 23.73 3.54 4.85
C PRO A 46 23.35 2.66 3.66
N ILE A 47 22.97 1.41 3.94
CA ILE A 47 22.67 0.38 2.94
C ILE A 47 21.29 -0.22 3.22
N ALA A 48 20.53 -0.45 2.15
CA ALA A 48 19.31 -1.24 2.17
C ALA A 48 19.60 -2.59 1.52
N THR A 49 19.17 -3.68 2.15
CA THR A 49 19.23 -5.04 1.59
C THR A 49 17.86 -5.72 1.71
N ASN A 50 17.70 -6.88 1.06
CA ASN A 50 16.46 -7.67 1.11
C ASN A 50 15.20 -6.86 0.75
N VAL A 51 15.33 -5.94 -0.21
CA VAL A 51 14.19 -5.12 -0.66
C VAL A 51 13.18 -6.00 -1.36
N LEU A 52 11.95 -6.04 -0.84
CA LEU A 52 10.88 -6.90 -1.31
C LEU A 52 9.53 -6.20 -1.19
N ILE A 53 8.56 -6.74 -1.93
CA ILE A 53 7.17 -6.31 -1.91
C ILE A 53 6.35 -7.44 -1.28
N ASN A 54 5.71 -7.15 -0.13
CA ASN A 54 4.79 -8.07 0.53
C ASN A 54 3.34 -7.72 0.19
N ASN A 55 2.52 -8.71 -0.13
CA ASN A 55 1.08 -8.53 -0.25
C ASN A 55 0.46 -8.49 1.16
N GLN A 56 0.15 -7.30 1.67
CA GLN A 56 -0.45 -7.14 3.00
C GLN A 56 -1.93 -7.54 3.02
N SER A 57 -2.63 -7.35 1.90
CA SER A 57 -4.04 -7.77 1.77
C SER A 57 -4.20 -9.30 1.69
N SER A 58 -3.24 -10.01 1.12
CA SER A 58 -3.22 -11.48 1.03
C SER A 58 -1.79 -12.04 1.16
N PRO A 59 -1.27 -12.19 2.39
CA PRO A 59 0.10 -12.63 2.62
C PRO A 59 0.44 -13.96 1.93
N GLY A 60 1.57 -13.99 1.23
CA GLY A 60 2.07 -15.18 0.52
C GLY A 60 1.38 -15.48 -0.82
N SER A 61 0.41 -14.66 -1.24
CA SER A 61 -0.25 -14.77 -2.55
C SER A 61 0.29 -13.74 -3.54
N ASP A 62 0.20 -14.06 -4.83
CA ASP A 62 0.52 -13.11 -5.90
C ASP A 62 -0.39 -11.85 -5.81
N PRO A 63 0.13 -10.66 -6.14
CA PRO A 63 -0.66 -9.43 -6.08
C PRO A 63 -1.79 -9.44 -7.11
N ILE A 64 -2.99 -9.01 -6.71
CA ILE A 64 -4.08 -8.66 -7.63
C ILE A 64 -4.35 -7.15 -7.50
N VAL A 65 -4.89 -6.53 -8.54
CA VAL A 65 -5.35 -5.13 -8.45
C VAL A 65 -6.29 -4.94 -7.25
N GLY A 66 -6.15 -3.81 -6.53
CA GLY A 66 -6.85 -3.50 -5.29
C GLY A 66 -6.16 -4.01 -4.01
N ASN A 67 -5.12 -4.84 -4.11
CA ASN A 67 -4.33 -5.25 -2.95
C ASN A 67 -3.45 -4.11 -2.43
N VAL A 68 -3.29 -4.07 -1.11
CA VAL A 68 -2.32 -3.22 -0.43
C VAL A 68 -0.99 -3.95 -0.37
N MET A 69 0.01 -3.36 -1.02
CA MET A 69 1.38 -3.83 -1.04
C MET A 69 2.21 -3.06 -0.01
N GLN A 70 3.11 -3.76 0.67
CA GLN A 70 3.95 -3.21 1.73
C GLN A 70 5.42 -3.47 1.41
N VAL A 71 6.25 -2.42 1.49
CA VAL A 71 7.70 -2.56 1.35
C VAL A 71 8.27 -3.27 2.57
N GLY A 72 9.13 -4.27 2.34
CA GLY A 72 10.02 -4.84 3.34
C GLY A 72 11.48 -4.69 2.90
N TYR A 73 12.37 -4.41 3.85
CA TYR A 73 13.82 -4.31 3.62
C TYR A 73 14.57 -4.40 4.95
N THR A 74 15.89 -4.54 4.88
CA THR A 74 16.80 -4.47 6.01
C THR A 74 17.70 -3.24 5.86
N PHE A 75 17.66 -2.34 6.84
CA PHE A 75 18.57 -1.20 6.94
C PHE A 75 19.84 -1.61 7.69
N SER A 76 20.99 -1.11 7.27
CA SER A 76 22.24 -1.20 8.01
C SER A 76 23.14 -0.02 7.70
N ASP A 77 23.90 0.42 8.70
CA ASP A 77 24.96 1.40 8.56
C ASP A 77 26.21 0.90 9.31
N ALA A 78 27.39 1.04 8.71
CA ALA A 78 28.62 0.48 9.25
C ALA A 78 29.17 1.28 10.44
N ASP A 79 28.82 2.57 10.52
CA ASP A 79 29.23 3.48 11.59
C ASP A 79 28.24 3.44 12.77
N GLY A 80 27.13 2.72 12.62
CA GLY A 80 26.10 2.56 13.64
C GLY A 80 25.07 3.69 13.64
N ASP A 81 25.01 4.48 12.55
CA ASP A 81 24.07 5.56 12.41
C ASP A 81 22.63 5.05 12.28
N GLY A 82 21.71 5.69 12.99
CA GLY A 82 20.30 5.33 12.99
C GLY A 82 19.60 5.71 11.68
N GLU A 83 18.68 4.85 11.23
CA GLU A 83 17.85 5.14 10.07
C GLU A 83 16.99 6.39 10.31
N SER A 84 17.04 7.34 9.37
CA SER A 84 16.24 8.55 9.41
C SER A 84 15.96 9.03 7.99
N GLY A 85 14.67 9.11 7.65
CA GLY A 85 14.23 9.72 6.39
C GLY A 85 14.40 8.87 5.14
N THR A 86 14.52 7.53 5.25
CA THR A 86 14.49 6.61 4.09
C THR A 86 13.28 6.88 3.19
N THR A 87 13.51 6.92 1.88
CA THR A 87 12.48 7.26 0.90
C THR A 87 12.16 6.10 -0.04
N PHE A 88 10.90 6.05 -0.49
CA PHE A 88 10.39 5.05 -1.42
C PHE A 88 9.93 5.70 -2.72
N GLN A 89 9.98 4.94 -3.80
CA GLN A 89 9.32 5.28 -5.06
C GLN A 89 8.82 4.00 -5.71
N TRP A 90 7.52 3.91 -5.96
CA TRP A 90 6.91 2.79 -6.69
C TRP A 90 6.99 3.01 -8.19
N HIS A 91 7.17 1.92 -8.94
CA HIS A 91 7.29 1.92 -10.38
C HIS A 91 6.33 0.89 -11.00
N ARG A 92 5.69 1.27 -12.10
CA ARG A 92 4.88 0.41 -12.96
C ARG A 92 5.61 0.20 -14.28
N ALA A 93 5.83 -1.05 -14.66
CA ALA A 93 6.55 -1.41 -15.88
C ALA A 93 7.88 -0.64 -16.03
N GLY A 94 8.60 -0.46 -14.91
CA GLY A 94 9.86 0.30 -14.83
C GLY A 94 9.72 1.83 -14.73
N SER A 95 8.55 2.42 -15.01
CA SER A 95 8.33 3.86 -14.93
C SER A 95 7.82 4.27 -13.54
N ALA A 96 8.36 5.37 -12.99
CA ALA A 96 7.92 5.87 -11.69
C ALA A 96 6.44 6.25 -11.71
N ILE A 97 5.70 5.81 -10.69
CA ILE A 97 4.30 6.18 -10.47
C ILE A 97 4.31 7.51 -9.70
N GLY A 98 3.83 8.57 -10.34
CA GLY A 98 3.83 9.91 -9.75
C GLY A 98 3.15 9.94 -8.38
N GLY A 99 3.86 10.44 -7.36
CA GLY A 99 3.35 10.58 -5.99
C GLY A 99 3.32 9.29 -5.16
N ALA A 100 3.66 8.13 -5.73
CA ALA A 100 3.70 6.87 -5.01
C ALA A 100 5.03 6.73 -4.24
N THR A 101 5.14 7.42 -3.10
CA THR A 101 6.37 7.48 -2.28
C THR A 101 6.20 6.94 -0.86
N ALA A 102 5.03 6.41 -0.53
CA ALA A 102 4.79 5.77 0.76
C ALA A 102 5.40 4.36 0.82
N SER A 103 5.65 3.86 2.03
CA SER A 103 6.06 2.47 2.26
C SER A 103 4.95 1.45 1.96
N SER A 104 3.73 1.92 1.71
CA SER A 104 2.62 1.11 1.21
C SER A 104 2.09 1.66 -0.11
N TYR A 105 1.52 0.78 -0.93
CA TYR A 105 0.90 1.14 -2.20
C TYR A 105 -0.29 0.23 -2.47
N THR A 106 -1.47 0.82 -2.72
CA THR A 106 -2.64 0.06 -3.16
C THR A 106 -2.59 -0.06 -4.67
N THR A 107 -2.54 -1.29 -5.19
CA THR A 107 -2.52 -1.54 -6.63
C THR A 107 -3.78 -1.00 -7.29
N GLN A 108 -3.58 -0.27 -8.38
CA GLN A 108 -4.61 0.39 -9.18
C GLN A 108 -4.91 -0.43 -10.42
N ASN A 109 -6.05 -0.18 -11.07
CA ASN A 109 -6.43 -0.87 -12.31
C ASN A 109 -5.33 -0.84 -13.39
N ALA A 110 -4.61 0.28 -13.49
CA ALA A 110 -3.51 0.44 -14.44
C ALA A 110 -2.30 -0.45 -14.15
N ASP A 111 -2.19 -1.04 -12.94
CA ASP A 111 -1.14 -2.00 -12.61
C ASP A 111 -1.45 -3.41 -13.13
N GLY A 112 -2.72 -3.70 -13.43
CA GLY A 112 -3.17 -5.02 -13.86
C GLY A 112 -2.46 -5.51 -15.12
N GLY A 113 -1.84 -6.68 -15.04
CA GLY A 113 -1.05 -7.28 -16.12
C GLY A 113 0.35 -6.67 -16.29
N THR A 114 0.76 -5.75 -15.41
CA THR A 114 2.06 -5.09 -15.46
C THR A 114 2.95 -5.50 -14.29
N SER A 115 4.25 -5.28 -14.43
CA SER A 115 5.19 -5.43 -13.32
C SER A 115 5.16 -4.23 -12.41
N LEU A 116 5.25 -4.48 -11.11
CA LEU A 116 5.39 -3.51 -10.06
C LEU A 116 6.75 -3.71 -9.36
N THR A 117 7.48 -2.62 -9.16
CA THR A 117 8.73 -2.60 -8.37
C THR A 117 8.71 -1.41 -7.41
N VAL A 118 9.55 -1.46 -6.39
CA VAL A 118 9.79 -0.34 -5.48
C VAL A 118 11.29 -0.10 -5.34
N GLY A 119 11.70 1.17 -5.42
CA GLY A 119 13.04 1.62 -5.08
C GLY A 119 13.09 2.12 -3.65
N VAL A 120 14.07 1.66 -2.87
CA VAL A 120 14.33 2.10 -1.49
C VAL A 120 15.65 2.86 -1.48
N THR A 121 15.65 4.10 -0.98
CA THR A 121 16.87 4.89 -0.76
C THR A 121 17.09 5.06 0.73
N PRO A 122 18.01 4.28 1.36
CA PRO A 122 18.25 4.32 2.80
C PRO A 122 18.92 5.62 3.19
N ARG A 123 18.55 6.17 4.36
CA ARG A 123 19.06 7.45 4.85
C ARG A 123 19.30 7.44 6.36
N THR A 124 20.24 8.29 6.79
CA THR A 124 20.52 8.63 8.19
C THR A 124 20.32 10.14 8.39
N ASP A 125 20.48 10.63 9.62
CA ASP A 125 20.28 12.05 9.93
C ASP A 125 21.40 12.94 9.35
N ALA A 126 21.09 13.63 8.26
CA ALA A 126 22.01 14.52 7.54
C ALA A 126 22.55 15.70 8.38
N SER A 127 21.99 15.99 9.55
CA SER A 127 22.53 17.00 10.46
C SER A 127 23.73 16.49 11.27
N THR A 128 23.89 15.18 11.37
CA THR A 128 24.93 14.53 12.18
C THR A 128 25.78 13.51 11.43
N THR A 129 25.40 13.12 10.20
CA THR A 129 26.07 12.06 9.43
C THR A 129 26.48 12.54 8.02
N ASP A 130 27.63 12.08 7.52
CA ASP A 130 28.10 12.30 6.14
C ASP A 130 28.96 11.10 5.69
N PRO A 131 28.54 10.31 4.69
CA PRO A 131 27.35 10.49 3.85
C PRO A 131 26.04 10.01 4.49
N SER A 132 24.99 10.82 4.42
CA SER A 132 23.68 10.50 5.02
C SER A 132 22.68 9.79 4.08
N VAL A 133 23.08 9.52 2.83
CA VAL A 133 22.22 8.96 1.78
C VAL A 133 22.92 7.80 1.11
N GLY A 134 22.27 6.65 1.12
CA GLY A 134 22.74 5.46 0.42
C GLY A 134 22.28 5.37 -1.02
N VAL A 135 22.75 4.33 -1.70
CA VAL A 135 22.35 4.00 -3.07
C VAL A 135 20.95 3.38 -3.07
N VAL A 136 20.14 3.74 -4.07
CA VAL A 136 18.82 3.14 -4.26
C VAL A 136 18.93 1.64 -4.60
N VAL A 137 18.12 0.82 -3.94
CA VAL A 137 18.00 -0.61 -4.22
C VAL A 137 16.57 -0.92 -4.61
N PHE A 138 16.41 -1.61 -5.74
CA PHE A 138 15.09 -2.03 -6.24
C PHE A 138 14.72 -3.42 -5.74
N SER A 139 13.44 -3.62 -5.47
CA SER A 139 12.88 -4.96 -5.30
C SER A 139 12.96 -5.77 -6.59
N PRO A 140 12.89 -7.11 -6.51
CA PRO A 140 12.41 -7.91 -7.63
C PRO A 140 11.04 -7.41 -8.11
N ALA A 141 10.77 -7.62 -9.40
CA ALA A 141 9.47 -7.32 -9.97
C ALA A 141 8.43 -8.35 -9.54
N VAL A 142 7.26 -7.86 -9.12
CA VAL A 142 6.05 -8.69 -8.96
C VAL A 142 5.07 -8.34 -10.06
N THR A 143 4.38 -9.32 -10.63
CA THR A 143 3.33 -9.06 -11.61
C THR A 143 2.02 -8.89 -10.88
N VAL A 144 1.35 -7.75 -11.08
CA VAL A 144 0.01 -7.55 -10.53
C VAL A 144 -0.98 -8.20 -11.47
N ALA A 145 -1.63 -9.25 -11.01
CA ALA A 145 -2.73 -9.84 -11.75
C ALA A 145 -3.83 -8.77 -11.91
N PRO A 146 -4.33 -8.57 -13.14
CA PRO A 146 -5.51 -7.73 -13.33
C PRO A 146 -6.67 -8.29 -12.50
N LEU A 147 -7.57 -7.42 -12.05
CA LEU A 147 -8.86 -7.87 -11.56
C LEU A 147 -9.60 -8.51 -12.73
N ARG A 148 -9.42 -9.82 -12.91
CA ARG A 148 -10.11 -10.62 -13.92
C ARG A 148 -11.07 -11.55 -13.22
N GLY A 149 -12.27 -11.64 -13.77
CA GLY A 149 -13.27 -12.62 -13.36
C GLY A 149 -14.10 -12.23 -12.14
N VAL A 150 -14.62 -13.25 -11.46
CA VAL A 150 -15.72 -13.18 -10.49
C VAL A 150 -15.40 -12.43 -9.19
N ALA A 151 -14.13 -12.24 -8.82
CA ALA A 151 -13.74 -11.65 -7.53
C ALA A 151 -14.11 -10.16 -7.37
N LEU A 152 -14.30 -9.46 -8.48
CA LEU A 152 -14.79 -8.07 -8.52
C LEU A 152 -16.27 -7.95 -8.16
N TYR A 153 -16.99 -9.05 -8.29
CA TYR A 153 -18.42 -9.06 -8.24
C TYR A 153 -18.87 -9.63 -6.90
N ILE A 154 -19.90 -9.01 -6.33
CA ILE A 154 -20.65 -9.62 -5.24
C ILE A 154 -21.33 -10.86 -5.82
N HIS A 155 -21.14 -12.01 -5.16
CA HIS A 155 -21.72 -13.27 -5.60
C HIS A 155 -23.23 -13.12 -5.81
N PRO A 156 -23.75 -13.40 -7.02
CA PRO A 156 -25.17 -13.26 -7.29
C PRO A 156 -26.02 -14.19 -6.42
N ASP A 157 -27.22 -13.73 -6.08
CA ASP A 157 -28.27 -14.63 -5.59
C ASP A 157 -29.11 -15.15 -6.76
N THR A 158 -30.02 -16.08 -6.48
CA THR A 158 -30.92 -16.66 -7.49
C THR A 158 -32.15 -15.79 -7.79
N GLN A 159 -32.29 -14.61 -7.15
CA GLN A 159 -33.45 -13.75 -7.33
C GLN A 159 -33.32 -12.90 -8.58
N ARG A 160 -34.25 -13.12 -9.51
CA ARG A 160 -34.38 -12.27 -10.69
C ARG A 160 -35.12 -10.99 -10.37
N ARG A 161 -34.65 -9.86 -10.91
CA ARG A 161 -35.15 -8.52 -10.60
C ARG A 161 -35.42 -7.76 -11.89
N THR A 162 -36.32 -6.78 -11.84
CA THR A 162 -36.40 -5.76 -12.90
C THR A 162 -35.18 -4.85 -12.79
N TRP A 163 -34.82 -4.16 -13.88
CA TRP A 163 -33.61 -3.35 -13.89
C TRP A 163 -33.59 -2.28 -12.78
N GLY A 164 -34.71 -1.58 -12.55
CA GLY A 164 -34.78 -0.55 -11.50
C GLY A 164 -34.55 -1.12 -10.09
N VAL A 165 -35.10 -2.31 -9.81
CA VAL A 165 -34.88 -3.02 -8.54
C VAL A 165 -33.45 -3.55 -8.44
N ALA A 166 -32.89 -4.06 -9.54
CA ALA A 166 -31.50 -4.53 -9.61
C ALA A 166 -30.51 -3.39 -9.35
N ASN A 167 -30.72 -2.22 -9.96
CA ASN A 167 -29.88 -1.06 -9.75
C ASN A 167 -29.92 -0.58 -8.29
N SER A 168 -31.13 -0.45 -7.73
CA SER A 168 -31.32 -0.08 -6.33
C SER A 168 -30.69 -1.10 -5.37
N TYR A 169 -30.79 -2.40 -5.70
CA TYR A 169 -30.15 -3.47 -4.93
C TYR A 169 -28.63 -3.32 -4.90
N CYS A 170 -27.96 -3.16 -6.05
CA CYS A 170 -26.51 -2.97 -6.07
C CYS A 170 -26.09 -1.71 -5.32
N GLN A 171 -26.83 -0.60 -5.48
CA GLN A 171 -26.57 0.64 -4.74
C GLN A 171 -26.67 0.45 -3.23
N SER A 172 -27.63 -0.35 -2.74
CA SER A 172 -27.78 -0.64 -1.31
C SER A 172 -26.59 -1.41 -0.71
N LEU A 173 -25.82 -2.11 -1.55
CA LEU A 173 -24.61 -2.85 -1.16
C LEU A 173 -23.34 -1.99 -1.28
N GLY A 174 -23.46 -0.70 -1.59
CA GLY A 174 -22.32 0.17 -1.90
C GLY A 174 -21.62 -0.20 -3.21
N ALA A 175 -22.35 -0.81 -4.14
CA ALA A 175 -21.87 -1.28 -5.44
C ALA A 175 -22.73 -0.68 -6.58
N ARG A 176 -22.44 -1.03 -7.83
CA ARG A 176 -23.27 -0.68 -8.99
C ARG A 176 -23.57 -1.88 -9.87
N LEU A 177 -24.54 -1.72 -10.77
CA LEU A 177 -24.66 -2.63 -11.90
C LEU A 177 -23.41 -2.53 -12.78
N PRO A 178 -22.87 -3.65 -13.29
CA PRO A 178 -21.76 -3.64 -14.23
C PRO A 178 -22.23 -3.16 -15.61
N SER A 179 -21.30 -2.72 -16.43
CA SER A 179 -21.53 -2.40 -17.83
C SER A 179 -21.54 -3.64 -18.73
N GLU A 180 -22.03 -3.49 -19.96
CA GLU A 180 -22.02 -4.56 -20.97
C GLU A 180 -20.60 -5.10 -21.18
N ILE A 181 -19.60 -4.21 -21.25
CA ILE A 181 -18.22 -4.62 -21.47
C ILE A 181 -17.68 -5.40 -20.26
N GLU A 182 -18.00 -4.98 -19.04
CA GLU A 182 -17.56 -5.66 -17.81
C GLU A 182 -18.12 -7.08 -17.71
N LEU A 183 -19.40 -7.30 -18.00
CA LEU A 183 -20.01 -8.63 -17.99
C LEU A 183 -19.49 -9.53 -19.13
N LYS A 184 -19.21 -8.96 -20.32
CA LYS A 184 -18.58 -9.71 -21.42
C LYS A 184 -17.17 -10.14 -21.08
N THR A 185 -16.38 -9.24 -20.50
CA THR A 185 -15.04 -9.54 -20.01
C THR A 185 -15.10 -10.57 -18.91
N LEU A 186 -16.02 -10.45 -17.95
CA LEU A 186 -16.25 -11.46 -16.92
C LEU A 186 -16.47 -12.84 -17.54
N TYR A 187 -17.36 -12.97 -18.52
CA TYR A 187 -17.64 -14.24 -19.17
C TYR A 187 -16.38 -14.86 -19.81
N VAL A 188 -15.63 -14.10 -20.61
CA VAL A 188 -14.43 -14.60 -21.29
C VAL A 188 -13.30 -14.91 -20.30
N ASP A 189 -13.12 -14.09 -19.27
CA ASP A 189 -12.01 -14.24 -18.34
C ASP A 189 -12.27 -15.27 -17.23
N ALA A 190 -13.53 -15.51 -16.87
CA ALA A 190 -13.89 -16.47 -15.83
C ALA A 190 -14.21 -17.87 -16.38
N THR A 191 -14.20 -18.06 -17.70
CA THR A 191 -14.48 -19.35 -18.32
C THR A 191 -13.38 -19.73 -19.31
N SER A 192 -13.43 -20.96 -19.82
CA SER A 192 -12.61 -21.46 -20.91
C SER A 192 -13.10 -21.03 -22.29
N ALA A 193 -14.15 -20.19 -22.37
CA ALA A 193 -14.57 -19.60 -23.63
C ALA A 193 -13.44 -18.72 -24.21
N THR A 194 -13.13 -18.93 -25.48
CA THR A 194 -12.11 -18.14 -26.20
C THR A 194 -12.67 -16.81 -26.74
N GLY A 195 -13.98 -16.58 -26.57
CA GLY A 195 -14.67 -15.36 -26.94
C GLY A 195 -16.18 -15.44 -26.72
N VAL A 196 -16.87 -14.32 -26.93
CA VAL A 196 -18.34 -14.23 -26.90
C VAL A 196 -18.96 -15.07 -28.02
N GLY A 197 -20.08 -15.71 -27.72
CA GLY A 197 -20.89 -16.53 -28.63
C GLY A 197 -20.60 -18.03 -28.54
N GLN A 198 -19.53 -18.43 -27.84
CA GLN A 198 -19.28 -19.84 -27.50
C GLN A 198 -20.17 -20.21 -26.31
N SER A 199 -20.71 -21.43 -26.24
CA SER A 199 -21.46 -21.86 -25.05
C SER A 199 -20.52 -22.36 -23.98
N ASN A 200 -20.73 -21.96 -22.73
CA ASN A 200 -19.93 -22.36 -21.58
C ASN A 200 -20.77 -22.27 -20.28
N SER A 201 -20.61 -23.22 -19.36
CA SER A 201 -21.35 -23.27 -18.10
C SER A 201 -20.48 -23.06 -16.84
N GLU A 202 -19.21 -22.70 -16.99
CA GLU A 202 -18.24 -22.58 -15.90
C GLU A 202 -18.55 -21.43 -14.95
N MET A 203 -19.33 -20.43 -15.38
CA MET A 203 -19.93 -19.47 -14.46
C MET A 203 -20.72 -20.19 -13.35
N CYS A 204 -21.47 -21.23 -13.67
CA CYS A 204 -22.07 -22.10 -12.65
C CYS A 204 -21.07 -23.16 -12.14
N SER A 205 -20.54 -24.02 -13.00
CA SER A 205 -19.82 -25.22 -12.55
C SER A 205 -18.53 -24.95 -11.79
N SER A 206 -17.90 -23.80 -12.04
CA SER A 206 -16.64 -23.40 -11.40
C SER A 206 -16.83 -22.28 -10.37
N HIS A 207 -17.78 -21.37 -10.60
CA HIS A 207 -17.95 -20.18 -9.75
C HIS A 207 -19.25 -20.12 -8.95
N GLY A 208 -20.18 -21.05 -9.18
CA GLY A 208 -21.45 -21.12 -8.45
C GLY A 208 -22.50 -20.09 -8.86
N TRP A 209 -22.29 -19.38 -9.98
CA TRP A 209 -23.22 -18.33 -10.43
C TRP A 209 -24.49 -18.95 -11.03
N PRO A 210 -25.68 -18.42 -10.70
CA PRO A 210 -26.94 -18.89 -11.26
C PRO A 210 -26.98 -18.81 -12.79
N LEU A 211 -27.27 -19.93 -13.44
CA LEU A 211 -27.57 -20.02 -14.87
C LEU A 211 -28.90 -20.78 -15.05
N ASP A 212 -29.51 -20.73 -16.22
CA ASP A 212 -30.77 -21.43 -16.47
C ASP A 212 -30.63 -22.94 -16.25
N GLY A 213 -31.42 -23.48 -15.33
CA GLY A 213 -31.38 -24.88 -14.93
C GLY A 213 -30.13 -25.30 -14.14
N GLN A 214 -29.25 -24.39 -13.75
CA GLN A 214 -28.00 -24.70 -13.05
C GLN A 214 -27.72 -23.74 -11.89
N CYS A 215 -27.06 -24.22 -10.83
CA CYS A 215 -26.75 -23.40 -9.65
C CYS A 215 -27.98 -22.66 -9.06
N GLY A 216 -29.17 -23.26 -9.19
CA GLY A 216 -30.43 -22.66 -8.73
C GLY A 216 -30.96 -21.49 -9.58
N GLY A 217 -30.35 -21.20 -10.72
CA GLY A 217 -30.80 -20.19 -11.66
C GLY A 217 -31.95 -20.65 -12.57
N SER A 218 -32.62 -19.67 -13.17
CA SER A 218 -33.77 -19.86 -14.08
C SER A 218 -33.69 -18.95 -15.32
N GLU A 219 -32.48 -18.44 -15.58
CA GLU A 219 -32.18 -17.45 -16.60
C GLU A 219 -30.67 -17.37 -16.77
N ASN A 220 -30.20 -17.06 -17.98
CA ASN A 220 -28.77 -16.86 -18.27
C ASN A 220 -28.40 -15.37 -18.31
N ASN A 221 -29.38 -14.49 -18.53
CA ASN A 221 -29.17 -13.05 -18.61
C ASN A 221 -28.96 -12.38 -17.25
N TYR A 222 -27.99 -11.46 -17.24
CA TYR A 222 -27.67 -10.57 -16.14
C TYR A 222 -27.82 -9.11 -16.58
N TRP A 223 -28.40 -8.26 -15.71
CA TRP A 223 -28.56 -6.84 -16.02
C TRP A 223 -27.22 -6.09 -16.10
N SER A 224 -27.14 -5.17 -17.05
CA SER A 224 -26.07 -4.16 -17.12
C SER A 224 -26.59 -2.73 -16.94
N ASP A 225 -25.72 -1.79 -16.63
CA ASP A 225 -26.02 -0.34 -16.59
C ASP A 225 -25.97 0.33 -17.98
N THR A 226 -25.63 -0.42 -19.03
CA THR A 226 -25.42 0.11 -20.37
C THR A 226 -26.75 0.27 -21.10
N GLN A 227 -27.05 1.48 -21.57
CA GLN A 227 -28.29 1.77 -22.27
C GLN A 227 -28.34 1.12 -23.67
N SER A 228 -29.53 0.67 -24.05
CA SER A 228 -29.87 0.29 -25.41
C SER A 228 -30.13 1.54 -26.25
N TYR A 229 -29.39 1.72 -27.34
CA TYR A 229 -29.54 2.88 -28.22
C TYR A 229 -30.96 2.97 -28.80
N GLY A 230 -31.59 4.13 -28.66
CA GLY A 230 -32.87 4.44 -29.30
C GLY A 230 -34.12 3.84 -28.65
N THR A 231 -33.99 3.03 -27.59
CA THR A 231 -35.15 2.35 -26.97
C THR A 231 -35.42 2.76 -25.52
N GLY A 232 -34.51 3.50 -24.89
CA GLY A 232 -34.60 3.87 -23.47
C GLY A 232 -34.50 2.69 -22.50
N GLY A 233 -34.17 1.50 -22.99
CA GLY A 233 -33.95 0.30 -22.19
C GLY A 233 -32.48 0.11 -21.81
N TYR A 234 -32.19 -0.98 -21.11
CA TYR A 234 -30.84 -1.37 -20.71
C TYR A 234 -30.47 -2.75 -21.27
N ARG A 235 -29.19 -2.98 -21.52
CA ARG A 235 -28.69 -4.23 -22.07
C ARG A 235 -28.56 -5.29 -20.98
N SER A 236 -28.67 -6.54 -21.37
CA SER A 236 -28.31 -7.70 -20.54
C SER A 236 -27.24 -8.53 -21.21
N ILE A 237 -26.50 -9.32 -20.43
CA ILE A 237 -25.50 -10.26 -20.94
C ILE A 237 -25.84 -11.66 -20.47
N ALA A 238 -25.93 -12.61 -21.40
CA ALA A 238 -26.14 -14.01 -21.11
C ALA A 238 -24.82 -14.66 -20.67
N LEU A 239 -24.66 -15.01 -19.39
CA LEU A 239 -23.38 -15.50 -18.84
C LEU A 239 -23.09 -16.98 -19.14
N ASP A 240 -23.91 -17.61 -19.99
CA ASP A 240 -23.62 -18.90 -20.63
C ASP A 240 -22.93 -18.74 -22.00
N THR A 241 -23.03 -17.55 -22.62
CA THR A 241 -22.52 -17.30 -23.97
C THR A 241 -21.77 -15.98 -24.16
N GLY A 242 -21.88 -15.05 -23.22
CA GLY A 242 -21.42 -13.66 -23.34
C GLY A 242 -22.24 -12.80 -24.31
N ASN A 243 -23.33 -13.32 -24.86
CA ASN A 243 -24.13 -12.60 -25.86
C ASN A 243 -24.96 -11.47 -25.24
N THR A 244 -25.17 -10.41 -26.00
CA THR A 244 -25.97 -9.27 -25.56
C THR A 244 -27.46 -9.48 -25.82
N GLY A 245 -28.27 -9.33 -24.77
CA GLY A 245 -29.71 -9.11 -24.88
C GLY A 245 -30.03 -7.63 -25.00
N LEU A 246 -30.89 -7.28 -25.96
CA LEU A 246 -31.36 -5.90 -26.19
C LEU A 246 -32.77 -5.74 -25.62
N ASN A 247 -32.92 -4.88 -24.61
CA ASN A 247 -34.23 -4.61 -23.99
C ASN A 247 -34.72 -3.20 -24.33
N SER A 248 -36.04 -3.03 -24.42
CA SER A 248 -36.70 -1.72 -24.60
C SER A 248 -36.99 -1.05 -23.26
N ALA A 249 -37.36 0.24 -23.26
CA ALA A 249 -37.84 0.93 -22.05
C ALA A 249 -39.08 0.25 -21.44
N GLU A 250 -39.93 -0.38 -22.26
CA GLU A 250 -41.09 -1.14 -21.80
C GLU A 250 -40.65 -2.44 -21.12
N SER A 251 -39.63 -3.14 -21.63
CA SER A 251 -39.06 -4.33 -20.98
C SER A 251 -38.50 -4.02 -19.58
N VAL A 252 -37.94 -2.82 -19.41
CA VAL A 252 -37.35 -2.34 -18.15
C VAL A 252 -38.42 -2.02 -17.09
N ASN A 253 -39.54 -1.43 -17.51
CA ASN A 253 -40.64 -1.03 -16.61
C ASN A 253 -41.76 -2.08 -16.51
N GLY A 254 -41.78 -3.08 -17.41
CA GLY A 254 -42.94 -3.94 -17.68
C GLY A 254 -42.76 -5.44 -17.40
N GLY A 255 -41.69 -5.87 -16.70
CA GLY A 255 -41.66 -7.20 -16.08
C GLY A 255 -40.61 -8.20 -16.58
N VAL A 256 -39.59 -7.78 -17.35
CA VAL A 256 -38.44 -8.66 -17.60
C VAL A 256 -37.62 -8.77 -16.31
N LEU A 257 -37.32 -10.01 -15.92
CA LEU A 257 -36.60 -10.34 -14.71
C LEU A 257 -35.32 -11.09 -15.09
N TYR A 258 -34.18 -10.49 -14.78
CA TYR A 258 -32.85 -11.09 -14.98
C TYR A 258 -32.10 -11.21 -13.67
N HIS A 259 -31.09 -12.07 -13.65
CA HIS A 259 -30.17 -12.16 -12.51
C HIS A 259 -29.38 -10.87 -12.35
N VAL A 260 -28.79 -10.70 -11.17
CA VAL A 260 -28.09 -9.48 -10.81
C VAL A 260 -26.71 -9.81 -10.27
N ALA A 261 -25.69 -9.30 -10.96
CA ALA A 261 -24.34 -9.21 -10.45
C ALA A 261 -24.09 -7.74 -10.09
N CYS A 262 -23.41 -7.49 -8.98
CA CYS A 262 -23.03 -6.14 -8.57
C CYS A 262 -21.51 -6.04 -8.51
N ILE A 263 -20.95 -4.98 -9.06
CA ILE A 263 -19.50 -4.74 -9.08
C ILE A 263 -19.15 -3.59 -8.13
N ARG A 264 -18.05 -3.75 -7.37
CA ARG A 264 -17.50 -2.70 -6.50
C ARG A 264 -16.52 -1.80 -7.24
#